data_AF-A0A1G9BRD5-F1
#
_entry.id   AF-A0A1G9BRD5-F1
#
_cell.length_a   1.000
_cell.length_b   1.000
_cell.length_c   1.000
_cell.angle_alpha   90.00
_cell.angle_beta   90.00
_cell.angle_gamma   90.00
#
_symmetry.space_group_name_H-M   'P 1'
#
loop_
_entity.id
_entity.type
_entity.pdbx_description
1 polymer ?
#
loop_
_entity_poly.entity_id
_entity_poly.type
_entity_poly.pdbx_seq_one_letter_code
_entity_poly.pdbx_strand_id
1 'polypeptide(L)'
;MTNFLKKVLFFLVPIILACVFIDIFITKELKKRPDLVHGEYSTWNDLFDGKINSDIVIYGSSRAWVHISPQIISDSLNTTAYNLGIDGHNFWLQYLRHSLLLKHNRKPKLIIHSLDEVTLQKRKELYNLDQFLPYMLLNKDIKDATASYEGFTFFDYILPAVRYYGKETIILNSIEQYFEPKNYPAKRIKGFGHGIQTLIMLKKR
;
A
#
# COMPACT_ATOMS: atom_id res chain seq x y z
N MET A 1 -19.75 19.53 -37.70
CA MET A 1 -19.65 18.76 -36.43
C MET A 1 -18.29 18.10 -36.23
N THR A 2 -17.74 17.38 -37.22
CA THR A 2 -16.41 16.72 -37.14
C THR A 2 -15.25 17.67 -36.80
N ASN A 3 -15.22 18.87 -37.39
CA ASN A 3 -14.19 19.87 -37.10
C ASN A 3 -14.25 20.43 -35.67
N PHE A 4 -15.45 20.48 -35.06
CA PHE A 4 -15.62 20.91 -33.68
C PHE A 4 -15.11 19.84 -32.70
N LEU A 5 -15.50 18.58 -32.91
CA LEU A 5 -15.01 17.45 -32.10
C LEU A 5 -13.49 17.31 -32.16
N LYS A 6 -12.88 17.48 -33.34
CA LYS A 6 -11.41 17.48 -33.50
C LYS A 6 -10.74 18.59 -32.68
N LYS A 7 -11.30 19.80 -32.67
CA LYS A 7 -10.78 20.93 -31.88
C LYS A 7 -10.91 20.67 -30.38
N VAL A 8 -12.04 20.13 -29.92
CA VAL A 8 -12.24 19.74 -28.51
C VAL A 8 -11.23 18.66 -28.11
N LEU A 9 -11.07 17.62 -28.93
CA LEU A 9 -10.10 16.56 -28.65
C LEU A 9 -8.67 17.11 -28.60
N PHE A 10 -8.28 17.93 -29.57
CA PHE A 10 -6.95 18.56 -29.60
C PHE A 10 -6.70 19.44 -28.37
N PHE A 11 -7.74 20.09 -27.83
CA PHE A 11 -7.66 20.85 -26.59
C PHE A 11 -7.55 19.96 -25.35
N LEU A 12 -8.27 18.83 -25.31
CA LEU A 12 -8.28 17.92 -24.15
C LEU A 12 -7.01 17.05 -24.05
N VAL A 13 -6.42 16.65 -25.18
CA VAL A 13 -5.22 15.81 -25.20
C VAL A 13 -4.07 16.35 -24.33
N PRO A 14 -3.62 17.62 -24.45
CA PRO A 14 -2.53 18.12 -23.61
C PRO A 14 -2.90 18.14 -22.13
N ILE A 15 -4.18 18.37 -21.78
CA ILE A 15 -4.65 18.34 -20.40
C ILE A 15 -4.57 16.91 -19.83
N ILE A 16 -5.06 15.92 -20.59
CA ILE A 16 -4.99 14.51 -20.18
C ILE A 16 -3.54 14.06 -20.03
N LEU A 17 -2.66 14.44 -20.98
CA LEU A 17 -1.23 14.15 -20.89
C LEU A 17 -0.62 14.77 -19.63
N ALA A 18 -0.91 16.04 -19.33
CA ALA A 18 -0.45 16.69 -18.11
C ALA A 18 -0.93 15.96 -16.85
N CYS A 19 -2.20 15.54 -16.80
CA CYS A 19 -2.72 14.73 -15.69
C CYS A 19 -1.98 13.40 -15.54
N VAL A 20 -1.68 12.71 -16.64
CA VAL A 20 -0.89 11.46 -16.62
C VAL A 20 0.53 11.71 -16.09
N PHE A 21 1.20 12.79 -16.54
CA PHE A 21 2.54 13.13 -16.05
C PHE A 21 2.53 13.45 -14.55
N ILE A 22 1.59 14.27 -14.09
CA ILE A 22 1.43 14.61 -12.67
C ILE A 22 1.17 13.35 -11.85
N ASP A 23 0.31 12.46 -12.34
CA ASP A 23 -0.03 11.20 -11.69
C ASP A 23 1.20 10.30 -11.50
N ILE A 24 1.94 10.07 -12.59
CA ILE A 24 3.16 9.26 -12.57
C ILE A 24 4.19 9.87 -11.62
N PHE A 25 4.35 11.19 -11.65
CA PHE A 25 5.25 11.92 -10.76
C PHE A 25 4.89 11.69 -9.29
N ILE A 26 3.66 12.03 -8.88
CA ILE A 26 3.21 11.88 -7.49
C ILE A 26 3.32 10.42 -7.04
N THR A 27 2.83 9.49 -7.86
CA THR A 27 2.89 8.04 -7.59
C THR A 27 4.31 7.57 -7.34
N LYS A 28 5.25 7.95 -8.20
CA LYS A 28 6.66 7.52 -8.11
C LYS A 28 7.33 8.04 -6.84
N GLU A 29 7.10 9.30 -6.49
CA GLU A 29 7.74 9.90 -5.32
C GLU A 29 7.12 9.42 -4.01
N LEU A 30 5.80 9.19 -3.96
CA LEU A 30 5.16 8.57 -2.78
C LEU A 30 5.69 7.17 -2.50
N LYS A 31 5.94 6.36 -3.53
CA LYS A 31 6.52 5.02 -3.34
C LYS A 31 7.92 5.05 -2.71
N LYS A 32 8.63 6.17 -2.74
CA LYS A 32 9.94 6.33 -2.07
C LYS A 32 9.82 6.72 -0.59
N ARG A 33 8.61 6.89 -0.05
CA ARG A 33 8.33 7.37 1.32
C ARG A 33 7.87 6.24 2.25
N PRO A 34 8.79 5.39 2.77
CA PRO A 34 8.45 4.26 3.64
C PRO A 34 8.00 4.66 5.06
N ASP A 35 8.00 5.96 5.37
CA ASP A 35 7.55 6.56 6.62
C ASP A 35 6.08 6.99 6.59
N LEU A 36 5.52 7.21 5.41
CA LEU A 36 4.14 7.67 5.24
C LEU A 36 3.15 6.53 5.46
N VAL A 37 1.92 6.90 5.80
CA VAL A 37 0.78 5.98 5.83
C VAL A 37 1.06 4.74 6.69
N HIS A 38 1.68 4.96 7.86
CA HIS A 38 2.13 3.90 8.78
C HIS A 38 3.11 2.86 8.20
N GLY A 39 3.86 3.24 7.16
CA GLY A 39 4.80 2.35 6.47
C GLY A 39 4.14 1.38 5.51
N GLU A 40 2.87 1.62 5.14
CA GLU A 40 2.17 0.74 4.20
C GLU A 40 2.80 0.78 2.80
N TYR A 41 3.35 1.93 2.37
CA TYR A 41 4.00 2.01 1.06
C TYR A 41 5.17 1.05 0.90
N SER A 42 6.00 0.82 1.93
CA SER A 42 7.09 -0.16 1.83
C SER A 42 6.54 -1.58 1.68
N THR A 43 5.48 -1.91 2.42
CA THR A 43 4.84 -3.24 2.37
C THR A 43 4.17 -3.49 1.01
N TRP A 44 3.47 -2.49 0.47
CA TRP A 44 2.85 -2.56 -0.85
C TRP A 44 3.90 -2.63 -1.97
N ASN A 45 4.98 -1.84 -1.89
CA ASN A 45 6.09 -1.93 -2.85
C ASN A 45 6.71 -3.32 -2.84
N ASP A 46 7.03 -3.88 -1.66
CA ASP A 46 7.60 -5.22 -1.57
C ASP A 46 6.67 -6.28 -2.19
N LEU A 47 5.36 -6.13 -1.97
CA LEU A 47 4.35 -7.01 -2.53
C LEU A 47 4.28 -6.91 -4.07
N PHE A 48 4.15 -5.71 -4.63
CA PHE A 48 4.02 -5.50 -6.08
C PHE A 48 5.33 -5.74 -6.84
N ASP A 49 6.48 -5.45 -6.24
CA ASP A 49 7.80 -5.63 -6.85
C ASP A 49 8.31 -7.08 -6.74
N GLY A 50 7.54 -7.98 -6.12
CA GLY A 50 7.93 -9.38 -5.99
C GLY A 50 9.09 -9.61 -5.02
N LYS A 51 9.24 -8.78 -3.98
CA LYS A 51 10.35 -8.80 -3.02
C LYS A 51 10.07 -9.63 -1.76
N ILE A 52 8.85 -10.09 -1.54
CA ILE A 52 8.47 -10.81 -0.31
C ILE A 52 9.05 -12.22 -0.30
N ASN A 53 8.77 -13.02 -1.34
CA ASN A 53 9.29 -14.39 -1.59
C ASN A 53 9.59 -15.29 -0.37
N SER A 54 8.78 -15.18 0.69
CA SER A 54 9.04 -15.77 1.99
C SER A 54 8.36 -17.13 2.16
N ASP A 55 9.02 -18.04 2.89
CA ASP A 55 8.47 -19.35 3.23
C ASP A 55 7.28 -19.26 4.19
N ILE A 56 7.32 -18.30 5.11
CA ILE A 56 6.24 -18.00 6.06
C ILE A 56 5.69 -16.61 5.76
N VAL A 57 4.37 -16.48 5.71
CA VAL A 57 3.70 -15.17 5.68
C VAL A 57 2.67 -15.05 6.78
N ILE A 58 2.59 -13.86 7.36
CA ILE A 58 1.67 -13.55 8.47
C ILE A 58 0.57 -12.64 7.98
N TYR A 59 -0.70 -12.97 8.25
CA TYR A 59 -1.85 -12.10 8.01
C TYR A 59 -2.57 -11.77 9.32
N GLY A 60 -3.38 -10.74 9.27
CA GLY A 60 -4.26 -10.30 10.34
C GLY A 60 -4.42 -8.79 10.30
N SER A 61 -5.01 -8.21 11.34
CA SER A 61 -5.24 -6.76 11.38
C SER A 61 -4.10 -6.02 12.12
N SER A 62 -4.42 -4.98 12.88
CA SER A 62 -3.45 -4.14 13.59
C SER A 62 -2.51 -4.96 14.50
N ARG A 63 -3.07 -5.90 15.26
CA ARG A 63 -2.32 -6.81 16.15
C ARG A 63 -1.29 -7.64 15.40
N ALA A 64 -1.58 -8.08 14.17
CA ALA A 64 -0.64 -8.91 13.42
C ALA A 64 0.63 -8.13 13.07
N TRP A 65 0.49 -6.94 12.46
CA TRP A 65 1.64 -6.18 11.98
C TRP A 65 2.46 -5.54 13.10
N VAL A 66 1.91 -5.36 14.31
CA VAL A 66 2.63 -4.81 15.47
C VAL A 66 3.10 -5.85 16.49
N HIS A 67 2.46 -7.01 16.61
CA HIS A 67 2.81 -8.01 17.64
C HIS A 67 3.58 -9.22 17.10
N ILE A 68 3.45 -9.56 15.81
CA ILE A 68 4.08 -10.76 15.26
C ILE A 68 5.31 -10.39 14.44
N SER A 69 6.49 -10.48 15.07
CA SER A 69 7.75 -10.15 14.42
C SER A 69 8.21 -11.26 13.47
N PRO A 70 8.30 -11.00 12.15
CA PRO A 70 8.86 -11.94 11.19
C PRO A 70 10.36 -12.15 11.41
N GLN A 71 11.06 -11.18 12.03
CA GLN A 71 12.48 -11.31 12.35
C GLN A 71 12.70 -12.37 13.42
N ILE A 72 11.92 -12.34 14.52
CA ILE A 72 12.01 -13.37 15.57
C ILE A 72 11.72 -14.76 14.98
N ILE A 73 10.70 -14.88 14.13
CA ILE A 73 10.37 -16.16 13.46
C ILE A 73 11.53 -16.62 12.57
N SER A 74 12.09 -15.71 11.77
CA SER A 74 13.19 -16.01 10.85
C SER A 74 14.41 -16.52 11.62
N ASP A 75 14.80 -15.81 12.68
CA ASP A 75 15.97 -16.14 13.50
C ASP A 75 15.77 -17.44 14.29
N SER A 76 14.57 -17.68 14.81
CA SER A 76 14.29 -18.85 15.65
C SER A 76 14.12 -20.14 14.85
N LEU A 77 13.60 -20.05 13.62
CA LEU A 77 13.28 -21.21 12.79
C LEU A 77 14.22 -21.38 11.59
N ASN A 78 15.22 -20.50 11.45
CA ASN A 78 16.14 -20.46 10.31
C ASN A 78 15.41 -20.51 8.95
N THR A 79 14.39 -19.67 8.80
CA THR A 79 13.54 -19.60 7.60
C THR A 79 13.23 -18.16 7.23
N THR A 80 12.57 -17.93 6.10
CA THR A 80 12.16 -16.57 5.67
C THR A 80 10.73 -16.30 6.08
N ALA A 81 10.50 -15.16 6.75
CA ALA A 81 9.17 -14.72 7.13
C ALA A 81 8.91 -13.26 6.72
N TYR A 82 7.64 -12.96 6.39
CA TYR A 82 7.18 -11.60 6.10
C TYR A 82 5.80 -11.35 6.70
N ASN A 83 5.56 -10.14 7.21
CA ASN A 83 4.28 -9.76 7.79
C ASN A 83 3.43 -8.95 6.82
N LEU A 84 2.30 -9.49 6.40
CA LEU A 84 1.31 -8.86 5.52
C LEU A 84 0.08 -8.33 6.30
N GLY A 85 0.18 -8.24 7.62
CA GLY A 85 -0.86 -7.65 8.47
C GLY A 85 -1.22 -6.23 8.02
N ILE A 86 -2.51 -5.93 8.01
CA ILE A 86 -3.05 -4.69 7.46
C ILE A 86 -3.94 -3.99 8.48
N ASP A 87 -3.60 -2.75 8.81
CA ASP A 87 -4.24 -2.04 9.91
C ASP A 87 -5.71 -1.72 9.62
N GLY A 88 -6.57 -1.87 10.64
CA GLY A 88 -7.99 -1.49 10.58
C GLY A 88 -8.85 -2.24 9.57
N HIS A 89 -8.39 -3.39 9.06
CA HIS A 89 -9.03 -4.08 7.95
C HIS A 89 -9.29 -5.57 8.19
N ASN A 90 -10.41 -6.00 7.61
CA ASN A 90 -10.98 -7.33 7.79
C ASN A 90 -10.41 -8.34 6.77
N PHE A 91 -10.99 -9.54 6.75
CA PHE A 91 -10.56 -10.62 5.88
C PHE A 91 -10.43 -10.24 4.39
N TRP A 92 -11.29 -9.39 3.82
CA TRP A 92 -11.26 -9.13 2.38
C TRP A 92 -10.00 -8.39 1.92
N LEU A 93 -9.52 -7.41 2.69
CA LEU A 93 -8.28 -6.70 2.33
C LEU A 93 -7.04 -7.52 2.70
N GLN A 94 -7.13 -8.40 3.71
CA GLN A 94 -6.12 -9.42 3.94
C GLN A 94 -6.06 -10.40 2.75
N TYR A 95 -7.21 -10.78 2.20
CA TYR A 95 -7.31 -11.64 1.01
C TYR A 95 -6.85 -10.94 -0.28
N LEU A 96 -7.06 -9.63 -0.42
CA LEU A 96 -6.45 -8.83 -1.49
C LEU A 96 -4.92 -8.98 -1.47
N ARG A 97 -4.29 -8.80 -0.30
CA ARG A 97 -2.84 -8.98 -0.15
C ARG A 97 -2.40 -10.39 -0.47
N HIS A 98 -3.16 -11.39 -0.03
CA HIS A 98 -2.89 -12.78 -0.37
C HIS A 98 -2.93 -13.03 -1.88
N SER A 99 -3.96 -12.52 -2.56
CA SER A 99 -4.14 -12.68 -4.00
C SER A 99 -3.01 -12.01 -4.79
N LEU A 100 -2.63 -10.79 -4.39
CA LEU A 100 -1.49 -10.08 -4.97
C LEU A 100 -0.16 -10.76 -4.66
N LEU A 101 0.01 -11.36 -3.48
CA LEU A 101 1.20 -12.15 -3.14
C LEU A 101 1.35 -13.30 -4.12
N LEU A 102 0.30 -14.07 -4.37
CA LEU A 102 0.33 -15.19 -5.32
C LEU A 102 0.56 -14.74 -6.77
N LYS A 103 0.19 -13.51 -7.12
CA LYS A 103 0.38 -12.93 -8.46
C LYS A 103 1.80 -12.44 -8.72
N HIS A 104 2.46 -11.89 -7.70
CA HIS A 104 3.74 -11.18 -7.84
C HIS A 104 4.92 -11.86 -7.16
N ASN A 105 4.70 -12.83 -6.27
CA ASN A 105 5.72 -13.45 -5.44
C ASN A 105 5.61 -14.97 -5.44
N ARG A 106 6.65 -15.64 -4.94
CA ARG A 106 6.64 -17.09 -4.67
C ARG A 106 5.57 -17.44 -3.62
N LYS A 107 4.85 -18.54 -3.87
CA LYS A 107 3.87 -19.10 -2.93
C LYS A 107 4.54 -19.47 -1.59
N PRO A 108 4.00 -19.04 -0.44
CA PRO A 108 4.54 -19.41 0.87
C PRO A 108 4.26 -20.89 1.18
N LYS A 109 5.12 -21.48 2.03
CA LYS A 109 4.95 -22.85 2.55
C LYS A 109 3.98 -22.89 3.73
N LEU A 110 3.97 -21.83 4.55
CA LEU A 110 3.13 -21.70 5.73
C LEU A 110 2.49 -20.32 5.80
N ILE A 111 1.22 -20.30 6.20
CA ILE A 111 0.48 -19.09 6.51
C ILE A 111 0.17 -19.07 8.00
N ILE A 112 0.54 -17.98 8.67
CA ILE A 112 0.11 -17.68 10.04
C ILE A 112 -0.98 -16.63 9.95
N HIS A 113 -2.18 -16.92 10.43
CA HIS A 113 -3.29 -15.97 10.40
C HIS A 113 -3.71 -15.59 11.82
N SER A 114 -3.42 -14.35 12.22
CA SER A 114 -3.92 -13.78 13.44
C SER A 114 -5.36 -13.31 13.23
N LEU A 115 -6.30 -14.01 13.86
CA LEU A 115 -7.72 -13.69 13.84
C LEU A 115 -8.10 -12.88 15.07
N ASP A 116 -9.00 -11.93 14.87
CA ASP A 116 -9.51 -11.03 15.89
C ASP A 116 -10.90 -10.50 15.48
N GLU A 117 -11.54 -9.72 16.35
CA GLU A 117 -12.86 -9.13 16.12
C GLU A 117 -12.93 -8.28 14.83
N VAL A 118 -11.85 -7.58 14.48
CA VAL A 118 -11.77 -6.74 13.27
C VAL A 118 -11.73 -7.62 12.01
N THR A 119 -11.16 -8.81 12.10
CA THR A 119 -11.05 -9.74 10.96
C THR A 119 -12.42 -10.17 10.44
N LEU A 120 -13.41 -10.30 11.34
CA LEU A 120 -14.75 -10.77 11.01
C LEU A 120 -15.76 -9.63 10.78
N GLN A 121 -15.39 -8.38 11.08
CA GLN A 121 -16.30 -7.24 10.96
C GLN A 121 -15.91 -6.31 9.80
N LYS A 122 -16.87 -6.05 8.90
CA LYS A 122 -16.71 -4.97 7.91
C LYS A 122 -16.98 -3.62 8.57
N ARG A 123 -16.05 -2.67 8.40
CA ARG A 123 -16.33 -1.24 8.62
C ARG A 123 -16.78 -0.56 7.33
N LYS A 124 -17.57 0.50 7.50
CA LYS A 124 -18.13 1.30 6.41
C LYS A 124 -17.03 2.07 5.66
N GLU A 125 -16.17 2.76 6.40
CA GLU A 125 -15.09 3.58 5.86
C GLU A 125 -13.84 2.78 5.51
N LEU A 126 -13.17 3.17 4.43
CA LEU A 126 -11.86 2.68 4.05
C LEU A 126 -10.78 3.37 4.88
N TYR A 127 -10.52 2.81 6.06
CA TYR A 127 -9.46 3.31 6.93
C TYR A 127 -8.12 3.40 6.21
N ASN A 128 -7.36 4.47 6.48
CA ASN A 128 -6.03 4.67 5.92
C ASN A 128 -6.00 4.56 4.39
N LEU A 129 -7.05 5.06 3.71
CA LEU A 129 -7.24 4.91 2.25
C LEU A 129 -6.06 5.42 1.42
N ASP A 130 -5.29 6.37 1.94
CA ASP A 130 -4.11 6.92 1.27
C ASP A 130 -3.09 5.84 0.91
N GLN A 131 -3.09 4.69 1.59
CA GLN A 131 -2.18 3.57 1.31
C GLN A 131 -2.35 3.01 -0.11
N PHE A 132 -3.53 3.17 -0.71
CA PHE A 132 -3.86 2.60 -2.01
C PHE A 132 -3.55 3.54 -3.17
N LEU A 133 -3.33 4.84 -2.92
CA LEU A 133 -3.22 5.85 -3.98
C LEU A 133 -2.15 5.50 -5.02
N PRO A 134 -0.93 5.09 -4.67
CA PRO A 134 0.09 4.79 -5.68
C PRO A 134 -0.15 3.51 -6.50
N TYR A 135 -1.20 2.74 -6.18
CA TYR A 135 -1.40 1.39 -6.71
C TYR A 135 -2.76 1.17 -7.37
N MET A 136 -3.73 2.08 -7.16
CA MET A 136 -5.14 1.85 -7.53
C MET A 136 -5.53 2.28 -8.95
N LEU A 137 -4.76 3.13 -9.63
CA LEU A 137 -5.09 3.60 -10.98
C LEU A 137 -5.16 2.42 -11.96
N LEU A 138 -6.34 2.23 -12.56
CA LEU A 138 -6.65 1.13 -13.48
C LEU A 138 -6.38 -0.27 -12.91
N ASN A 139 -6.31 -0.40 -11.57
CA ASN A 139 -6.05 -1.66 -10.89
C ASN A 139 -7.36 -2.31 -10.44
N LYS A 140 -7.81 -3.32 -11.19
CA LYS A 140 -9.05 -4.05 -10.89
C LYS A 140 -9.00 -4.76 -9.53
N ASP A 141 -7.87 -5.37 -9.18
CA ASP A 141 -7.73 -6.13 -7.92
C ASP A 141 -7.98 -5.21 -6.71
N ILE A 142 -7.37 -4.02 -6.71
CA ILE A 142 -7.59 -3.02 -5.65
C ILE A 142 -9.01 -2.46 -5.72
N LYS A 143 -9.52 -2.14 -6.92
CA LYS A 143 -10.88 -1.62 -7.08
C LYS A 143 -11.93 -2.57 -6.51
N ASP A 144 -11.89 -3.85 -6.88
CA ASP A 144 -12.88 -4.84 -6.46
C ASP A 144 -12.85 -5.01 -4.93
N ALA A 145 -11.67 -4.95 -4.32
CA ALA A 145 -11.50 -5.05 -2.88
C ALA A 145 -11.87 -3.78 -2.10
N THR A 146 -11.79 -2.58 -2.71
CA THR A 146 -11.95 -1.30 -1.99
C THR A 146 -13.22 -0.52 -2.34
N ALA A 147 -13.82 -0.75 -3.51
CA ALA A 147 -14.97 0.04 -4.00
C ALA A 147 -16.25 -0.14 -3.19
N SER A 148 -16.32 -1.18 -2.35
CA SER A 148 -17.44 -1.44 -1.45
C SER A 148 -17.32 -0.75 -0.08
N TYR A 149 -16.30 0.08 0.12
CA TYR A 149 -16.10 0.93 1.29
C TYR A 149 -16.36 2.40 0.94
N GLU A 150 -16.66 3.21 1.94
CA GLU A 150 -16.71 4.66 1.81
C GLU A 150 -15.28 5.22 1.83
N GLY A 151 -14.87 5.84 0.73
CA GLY A 151 -13.55 6.48 0.63
C GLY A 151 -13.18 6.91 -0.79
N PHE A 152 -13.44 6.03 -1.78
CA PHE A 152 -13.14 6.31 -3.18
C PHE A 152 -14.39 6.34 -4.05
N THR A 153 -14.37 7.22 -5.04
CA THR A 153 -15.35 7.31 -6.11
C THR A 153 -14.89 6.52 -7.33
N PHE A 154 -15.80 6.29 -8.28
CA PHE A 154 -15.47 5.63 -9.54
C PHE A 154 -14.32 6.32 -10.31
N PHE A 155 -14.24 7.65 -10.27
CA PHE A 155 -13.25 8.41 -11.01
C PHE A 155 -11.84 8.26 -10.43
N ASP A 156 -11.70 8.02 -9.12
CA ASP A 156 -10.40 7.83 -8.47
C ASP A 156 -9.64 6.61 -9.01
N TYR A 157 -10.36 5.61 -9.51
CA TYR A 157 -9.79 4.39 -10.08
C TYR A 157 -9.41 4.51 -11.56
N ILE A 158 -9.90 5.52 -12.28
CA ILE A 158 -9.85 5.53 -13.76
C ILE A 158 -9.17 6.77 -14.31
N LEU A 159 -9.39 7.93 -13.68
CA LEU A 159 -8.84 9.20 -14.16
C LEU A 159 -7.49 9.48 -13.47
N PRO A 160 -6.42 9.73 -14.25
CA PRO A 160 -5.14 10.15 -13.70
C PRO A 160 -5.26 11.44 -12.88
N ALA A 161 -4.45 11.55 -11.84
CA ALA A 161 -4.36 12.63 -10.87
C ALA A 161 -5.60 12.86 -9.98
N VAL A 162 -6.79 12.40 -10.37
CA VAL A 162 -8.06 12.67 -9.64
C VAL A 162 -8.03 12.17 -8.20
N ARG A 163 -7.50 10.97 -7.94
CA ARG A 163 -7.40 10.40 -6.58
C ARG A 163 -6.53 11.19 -5.60
N TYR A 164 -5.73 12.14 -6.09
CA TYR A 164 -4.93 13.04 -5.26
C TYR A 164 -5.65 14.37 -4.95
N TYR A 165 -6.81 14.62 -5.54
CA TYR A 165 -7.60 15.82 -5.28
C TYR A 165 -7.94 15.94 -3.78
N GLY A 166 -7.71 17.13 -3.20
CA GLY A 166 -7.91 17.39 -1.78
C GLY A 166 -6.86 16.77 -0.84
N LYS A 167 -5.82 16.11 -1.36
CA LYS A 167 -4.77 15.47 -0.54
C LYS A 167 -3.48 16.29 -0.50
N GLU A 168 -3.60 17.52 -0.03
CA GLU A 168 -2.50 18.50 0.00
C GLU A 168 -1.25 17.95 0.69
N THR A 169 -1.40 17.28 1.83
CA THR A 169 -0.28 16.68 2.57
C THR A 169 0.45 15.60 1.76
N ILE A 170 -0.28 14.74 1.05
CA ILE A 170 0.28 13.70 0.18
C ILE A 170 1.04 14.33 -0.99
N ILE A 171 0.45 15.35 -1.62
CA ILE A 171 1.08 16.07 -2.73
C ILE A 171 2.36 16.77 -2.27
N LEU A 172 2.31 17.52 -1.16
CA LEU A 172 3.47 18.22 -0.60
C LEU A 172 4.59 17.25 -0.24
N ASN A 173 4.27 16.10 0.37
CA ASN A 173 5.26 15.06 0.67
C ASN A 173 5.92 14.49 -0.60
N SER A 174 5.18 14.37 -1.71
CA SER A 174 5.73 13.92 -2.99
C SER A 174 6.67 14.95 -3.62
N ILE A 175 6.34 16.25 -3.50
CA ILE A 175 7.18 17.36 -3.96
C ILE A 175 8.45 17.45 -3.10
N GLU A 176 8.32 17.39 -1.77
CA GLU A 176 9.46 17.41 -0.84
C GLU A 176 10.44 16.28 -1.17
N GLN A 177 9.95 15.05 -1.34
CA GLN A 177 10.78 13.89 -1.68
C GLN A 177 11.57 14.07 -2.99
N TYR A 178 11.00 14.79 -3.95
CA TYR A 178 11.66 15.04 -5.24
C TYR A 178 12.75 16.10 -5.14
N PHE A 179 12.47 17.24 -4.49
CA PHE A 179 13.41 18.36 -4.39
C PHE A 179 14.47 18.16 -3.29
N GLU A 180 14.11 17.50 -2.19
CA GLU A 180 15.00 17.16 -1.08
C GLU A 180 14.95 15.64 -0.83
N PRO A 181 15.66 14.83 -1.64
CA PRO A 181 15.62 13.38 -1.47
C PRO A 181 16.26 12.98 -0.14
N LYS A 182 15.42 12.64 0.83
CA LYS A 182 15.84 12.13 2.15
C LYS A 182 15.69 10.62 2.18
N ASN A 183 16.59 9.95 2.90
CA ASN A 183 16.43 8.54 3.24
C ASN A 183 15.57 8.44 4.50
N TYR A 184 14.24 8.41 4.31
CA TYR A 184 13.31 8.29 5.43
C TYR A 184 13.42 6.89 6.07
N PRO A 185 13.49 6.79 7.40
CA PRO A 185 13.56 5.50 8.07
C PRO A 185 12.25 4.72 7.84
N ALA A 186 12.37 3.44 7.50
CA ALA A 186 11.22 2.59 7.29
C ALA A 186 10.45 2.40 8.62
N LYS A 187 9.15 2.73 8.63
CA LYS A 187 8.29 2.44 9.79
C LYS A 187 7.98 0.96 9.94
N ARG A 188 8.10 0.20 8.84
CA ARG A 188 7.90 -1.24 8.80
C ARG A 188 9.12 -1.94 8.21
N ILE A 189 9.59 -2.97 8.90
CA ILE A 189 10.68 -3.84 8.43
C ILE A 189 10.07 -5.22 8.17
N LYS A 190 10.17 -5.71 6.91
CA LYS A 190 9.46 -6.93 6.46
C LYS A 190 7.96 -6.91 6.82
N GLY A 191 7.35 -5.71 6.68
CA GLY A 191 5.96 -5.43 7.01
C GLY A 191 5.61 -5.35 8.50
N PHE A 192 6.57 -5.56 9.40
CA PHE A 192 6.37 -5.45 10.85
C PHE A 192 6.67 -4.04 11.37
N GLY A 193 5.70 -3.48 12.11
CA GLY A 193 5.79 -2.18 12.76
C GLY A 193 6.51 -2.26 14.09
N HIS A 194 7.51 -1.41 14.29
CA HIS A 194 8.21 -1.34 15.57
C HIS A 194 7.44 -0.45 16.55
N GLY A 195 6.94 -1.04 17.64
CA GLY A 195 6.65 -0.28 18.85
C GLY A 195 7.97 0.15 19.51
N ILE A 196 8.00 1.30 20.18
CA ILE A 196 9.19 1.85 20.87
C ILE A 196 9.86 0.80 21.81
N GLN A 197 9.08 -0.14 22.34
CA GLN A 197 9.58 -1.23 23.20
C GLN A 197 10.39 -2.30 22.46
N THR A 198 10.15 -2.54 21.17
CA THR A 198 10.87 -3.59 20.40
C THR A 198 12.33 -3.20 20.13
N LEU A 199 12.61 -1.91 19.99
CA LEU A 199 13.97 -1.36 19.82
C LEU A 199 14.87 -1.62 21.04
N ILE A 200 14.29 -1.66 22.25
CA ILE A 200 15.04 -1.93 23.48
C ILE A 200 15.43 -3.42 23.58
N MET A 201 14.58 -4.33 23.07
CA MET A 201 14.90 -5.76 23.07
C MET A 201 15.90 -6.15 21.98
N LEU A 202 15.84 -5.51 20.80
CA LEU A 202 16.78 -5.78 19.70
C LEU A 202 18.19 -5.24 19.95
N LYS A 203 18.34 -4.15 20.73
CA LYS A 203 19.66 -3.61 21.12
C LYS A 203 20.34 -4.34 22.29
N LYS A 204 19.66 -5.32 22.92
CA LYS A 204 20.17 -6.06 24.08
C LYS A 204 20.70 -7.45 23.74
N ARG A 205 20.98 -7.73 22.47
CA ARG A 205 21.64 -8.97 22.03
C ARG A 205 22.90 -8.64 21.26
#